data_AF-A0A938MZD5-F1
#
_entry.id   AF-A0A938MZD5-F1
#
_cell.length_a   1.000
_cell.length_b   1.000
_cell.length_c   1.000
_cell.angle_alpha   90.00
_cell.angle_beta   90.00
_cell.angle_gamma   90.00
#
_symmetry.space_group_name_H-M   'P 1'
#
loop_
_entity.id
_entity.type
_entity.pdbx_description
1 polymer ?
#
loop_
_entity_poly.entity_id
_entity_poly.type
_entity_poly.pdbx_seq_one_letter_code
_entity_poly.pdbx_strand_id
1 'polypeptide(L)'
;MHKRRSLIWLFFVFATMTITEPAWTAAAALEIPPHPTGFPTNGTWSVFCRSEGFEEWREIPVALVRTGHQEFDEPFAKTVGLNYQGPIAASLVRFSFSGSLEIRAVFNKGDLRTAAIVPKSYGIKTQPKGNDLKFTISQNSTAPRKIVIRPNDNWAEDVLHILTNPPEDKAPS
;
A
#
# COMPACT_ATOMS: atom_id res chain seq x y z
N MET A 1 -8.67 -80.27 36.12
CA MET A 1 -7.88 -79.15 36.67
C MET A 1 -6.95 -78.61 35.58
N HIS A 2 -7.42 -77.75 34.68
CA HIS A 2 -7.24 -76.29 34.67
C HIS A 2 -5.78 -75.79 34.80
N LYS A 3 -5.14 -75.48 33.67
CA LYS A 3 -4.06 -74.48 33.59
C LYS A 3 -4.44 -73.40 32.57
N ARG A 4 -4.38 -72.16 33.05
CA ARG A 4 -4.91 -70.92 32.48
C ARG A 4 -4.09 -70.47 31.26
N ARG A 5 -4.77 -70.01 30.20
CA ARG A 5 -4.17 -69.24 29.11
C ARG A 5 -4.25 -67.76 29.49
N SER A 6 -3.11 -67.08 29.55
CA SER A 6 -2.99 -65.64 29.80
C SER A 6 -3.26 -64.89 28.49
N LEU A 7 -4.17 -63.92 28.51
CA LEU A 7 -4.47 -63.03 27.38
C LEU A 7 -4.14 -61.60 27.81
N ILE A 8 -3.03 -61.07 27.30
CA ILE A 8 -2.59 -59.69 27.52
C ILE A 8 -3.29 -58.82 26.47
N TRP A 9 -4.09 -57.85 26.93
CA TRP A 9 -4.69 -56.82 26.07
C TRP A 9 -3.77 -55.59 26.05
N LEU A 10 -3.17 -55.29 24.90
CA LEU A 10 -2.49 -54.01 24.66
C LEU A 10 -3.51 -53.00 24.13
N PHE A 11 -3.80 -51.96 24.90
CA PHE A 11 -4.54 -50.79 24.44
C PHE A 11 -3.56 -49.80 23.81
N PHE A 12 -3.63 -49.61 22.48
CA PHE A 12 -2.96 -48.51 21.79
C PHE A 12 -3.84 -47.26 21.86
N VAL A 13 -3.43 -46.26 22.64
CA VAL A 13 -4.01 -44.91 22.62
C VAL A 13 -3.30 -44.12 21.53
N PHE A 14 -3.98 -43.89 20.41
CA PHE A 14 -3.52 -42.96 19.37
C PHE A 14 -3.91 -41.54 19.79
N ALA A 15 -2.95 -40.78 20.29
CA ALA A 15 -3.09 -39.34 20.46
C ALA A 15 -3.04 -38.67 19.07
N THR A 16 -4.17 -38.16 18.58
CA THR A 16 -4.22 -37.37 17.35
C THR A 16 -3.64 -35.99 17.63
N MET A 17 -2.35 -35.82 17.31
CA MET A 17 -1.70 -34.52 17.30
C MET A 17 -2.22 -33.76 16.08
N THR A 18 -3.12 -32.79 16.30
CA THR A 18 -3.58 -31.88 15.25
C THR A 18 -2.43 -30.97 14.88
N ILE A 19 -1.74 -31.29 13.77
CA ILE A 19 -0.79 -30.38 13.15
C ILE A 19 -1.62 -29.30 12.47
N THR A 20 -1.71 -28.12 13.10
CA THR A 20 -2.18 -26.91 12.42
C THR A 20 -1.14 -26.53 11.39
N GLU A 21 -1.41 -26.83 10.12
CA GLU A 21 -0.61 -26.35 9.01
C GLU A 21 -0.58 -24.80 9.06
N PRO A 22 0.59 -24.15 8.90
CA PRO A 22 0.62 -22.71 8.74
C PRO A 22 -0.19 -22.37 7.49
N ALA A 23 -1.19 -21.51 7.64
CA ALA A 23 -1.92 -20.99 6.50
C ALA A 23 -0.91 -20.27 5.59
N TRP A 24 -0.57 -20.89 4.46
CA TRP A 24 0.19 -20.21 3.42
C TRP A 24 -0.73 -19.10 2.89
N THR A 25 -0.49 -17.86 3.32
CA THR A 25 -1.17 -16.70 2.74
C THR A 25 -0.84 -16.68 1.26
N ALA A 26 -1.83 -16.95 0.40
CA ALA A 26 -1.66 -16.87 -1.04
C ALA A 26 -1.20 -15.45 -1.41
N ALA A 27 -0.22 -15.35 -2.32
CA ALA A 27 0.27 -14.06 -2.78
C ALA A 27 -0.89 -13.25 -3.39
N ALA A 28 -0.95 -11.95 -3.07
CA ALA A 28 -1.87 -11.04 -3.74
C ALA A 28 -1.60 -11.06 -5.25
N ALA A 29 -2.64 -11.15 -6.07
CA ALA A 29 -2.50 -10.83 -7.49
C ALA A 29 -2.09 -9.35 -7.55
N LEU A 30 -0.96 -9.03 -8.19
CA LEU A 30 -0.37 -7.69 -8.16
C LEU A 30 0.31 -7.38 -9.50
N GLU A 31 -0.15 -6.30 -10.11
CA GLU A 31 0.35 -5.74 -11.36
C GLU A 31 0.83 -4.31 -11.13
N ILE A 32 2.13 -4.06 -11.39
CA ILE A 32 2.75 -2.74 -11.29
C ILE A 32 3.10 -2.31 -12.72
N PRO A 33 2.36 -1.37 -13.32
CA PRO A 33 2.69 -0.88 -14.64
C PRO A 33 4.03 -0.12 -14.62
N PRO A 34 4.81 -0.16 -15.71
CA PRO A 34 6.00 0.65 -15.82
C PRO A 34 5.63 2.14 -15.81
N HIS A 35 6.57 2.99 -15.35
CA HIS A 35 6.39 4.43 -15.46
C HIS A 35 6.29 4.86 -16.93
N PRO A 36 5.28 5.64 -17.33
CA PRO A 36 5.14 6.07 -18.71
C PRO A 36 6.33 6.92 -19.19
N THR A 37 6.85 6.62 -20.38
CA THR A 37 7.93 7.39 -21.01
C THR A 37 7.51 8.86 -21.20
N GLY A 38 8.39 9.78 -20.84
CA GLY A 38 8.17 11.23 -21.00
C GLY A 38 7.35 11.90 -19.89
N PHE A 39 6.81 11.12 -18.94
CA PHE A 39 6.15 11.69 -17.77
C PHE A 39 7.17 11.98 -16.66
N PRO A 40 7.09 13.12 -15.97
CA PRO A 40 8.02 13.43 -14.87
C PRO A 40 7.80 12.53 -13.66
N THR A 41 8.88 12.20 -12.96
CA THR A 41 8.88 11.49 -11.67
C THR A 41 8.97 12.46 -10.51
N ASN A 42 8.57 12.03 -9.31
CA ASN A 42 8.69 12.81 -8.08
C ASN A 42 9.46 12.03 -7.01
N GLY A 43 10.65 12.51 -6.65
CA GLY A 43 11.53 11.88 -5.66
C GLY A 43 11.16 12.14 -4.19
N THR A 44 10.10 12.88 -3.92
CA THR A 44 9.63 13.18 -2.55
C THR A 44 9.29 11.92 -1.76
N TRP A 45 8.84 10.87 -2.46
CA TRP A 45 8.50 9.58 -1.88
C TRP A 45 9.18 8.44 -2.63
N SER A 46 9.56 7.40 -1.90
CA SER A 46 9.83 6.07 -2.46
C SER A 46 8.78 5.10 -1.93
N VAL A 47 8.17 4.31 -2.81
CA VAL A 47 7.03 3.45 -2.46
C VAL A 47 7.33 2.01 -2.84
N PHE A 48 7.07 1.11 -1.90
CA PHE A 48 7.26 -0.32 -2.07
C PHE A 48 6.02 -1.07 -1.60
N CYS A 49 5.80 -2.25 -2.16
CA CYS A 49 4.80 -3.19 -1.68
C CYS A 49 5.31 -4.62 -1.64
N ARG A 50 4.65 -5.43 -0.83
CA ARG A 50 4.82 -6.89 -0.82
C ARG A 50 3.55 -7.57 -0.33
N SER A 51 3.39 -8.83 -0.71
CA SER A 51 2.36 -9.70 -0.13
C SER A 51 2.66 -9.92 1.35
N GLU A 52 1.62 -10.01 2.17
CA GLU A 52 1.77 -10.25 3.61
C GLU A 52 2.53 -11.56 3.87
N GLY A 53 3.56 -11.49 4.73
CA GLY A 53 4.43 -12.63 5.04
C GLY A 53 5.58 -12.89 4.05
N PHE A 54 5.66 -12.16 2.93
CA PHE A 54 6.79 -12.27 2.00
C PHE A 54 7.93 -11.34 2.42
N GLU A 55 9.18 -11.73 2.14
CA GLU A 55 10.35 -10.93 2.54
C GLU A 55 10.65 -9.80 1.55
N GLU A 56 10.54 -10.08 0.26
CA GLU A 56 10.95 -9.20 -0.83
C GLU A 56 10.00 -8.03 -1.04
N TRP A 57 10.56 -6.81 -1.12
CA TRP A 57 9.84 -5.58 -1.43
C TRP A 57 9.97 -5.27 -2.92
N ARG A 58 8.84 -5.01 -3.58
CA ARG A 58 8.80 -4.51 -4.96
C ARG A 58 8.58 -3.01 -4.98
N GLU A 59 9.41 -2.28 -5.73
CA GLU A 59 9.26 -0.83 -5.90
C GLU A 59 8.08 -0.49 -6.83
N ILE A 60 7.39 0.60 -6.50
CA ILE A 60 6.30 1.15 -7.30
C ILE A 60 6.74 2.51 -7.85
N PRO A 61 6.75 2.71 -9.18
CA PRO A 61 7.18 3.97 -9.76
C PRO A 61 6.31 5.16 -9.32
N VAL A 62 6.95 6.28 -9.00
CA VAL A 62 6.31 7.49 -8.47
C VAL A 62 6.27 8.59 -9.52
N ALA A 63 5.08 8.92 -9.99
CA ALA A 63 4.83 10.02 -10.92
C ALA A 63 4.72 11.37 -10.19
N LEU A 64 5.13 12.44 -10.86
CA LEU A 64 4.85 13.81 -10.47
C LEU A 64 3.45 14.22 -10.92
N VAL A 65 2.64 14.71 -9.99
CA VAL A 65 1.37 15.37 -10.27
C VAL A 65 1.48 16.82 -9.80
N ARG A 66 0.94 17.75 -10.59
CA ARG A 66 0.87 19.17 -10.21
C ARG A 66 -0.59 19.54 -9.98
N THR A 67 -0.90 19.98 -8.76
CA THR A 67 -2.24 20.35 -8.32
C THR A 67 -2.40 21.86 -8.46
N GLY A 68 -2.96 22.33 -9.56
CA GLY A 68 -3.13 23.75 -9.84
C GLY A 68 -3.17 24.03 -11.34
N HIS A 69 -3.85 25.10 -11.74
CA HIS A 69 -3.93 25.53 -13.14
C HIS A 69 -2.51 25.79 -13.65
N GLN A 70 -2.04 24.98 -14.59
CA GLN A 70 -0.69 25.07 -15.17
C GLN A 70 -0.48 26.36 -15.99
N GLU A 71 -1.52 27.18 -16.14
CA GLU A 71 -1.58 28.36 -17.02
C GLU A 71 -1.89 29.67 -16.30
N PHE A 72 -2.04 29.70 -14.97
CA PHE A 72 -2.12 30.99 -14.25
C PHE A 72 -0.72 31.57 -14.18
N ASP A 73 -0.29 32.16 -15.29
CA ASP A 73 0.95 32.90 -15.37
C ASP A 73 0.96 33.94 -14.25
N GLU A 74 2.08 34.08 -13.54
CA GLU A 74 2.25 35.04 -12.44
C GLU A 74 1.66 36.44 -12.74
N PRO A 75 1.76 36.97 -13.99
CA PRO A 75 1.08 38.20 -14.39
C PRO A 75 -0.44 38.23 -14.20
N PHE A 76 -1.17 37.15 -14.53
CA PHE A 76 -2.64 37.14 -14.45
C PHE A 76 -3.14 37.00 -13.00
N ALA A 77 -2.44 36.22 -12.16
CA ALA A 77 -2.74 36.12 -10.73
C ALA A 77 -2.70 37.51 -10.05
N LYS A 78 -1.69 38.32 -10.40
CA LYS A 78 -1.56 39.71 -9.91
C LYS A 78 -2.71 40.61 -10.37
N THR A 79 -3.20 40.47 -11.61
CA THR A 79 -4.31 41.27 -12.16
C THR A 79 -5.63 41.05 -11.39
N VAL A 80 -5.86 39.85 -10.87
CA VAL A 80 -7.08 39.52 -10.11
C VAL A 80 -6.88 39.56 -8.58
N GLY A 81 -5.74 40.10 -8.11
CA GLY A 81 -5.45 40.25 -6.68
C GLY A 81 -5.17 38.93 -5.95
N LEU A 82 -4.77 37.88 -6.67
CA LEU A 82 -4.39 36.60 -6.10
C LEU A 82 -2.87 36.47 -6.03
N ASN A 83 -2.37 35.82 -4.97
CA ASN A 83 -0.97 35.43 -4.91
C ASN A 83 -0.73 34.24 -5.85
N TYR A 84 0.27 34.35 -6.72
CA TYR A 84 0.76 33.20 -7.49
C TYR A 84 1.37 32.18 -6.53
N GLN A 85 0.72 31.03 -6.38
CA GLN A 85 1.18 29.96 -5.48
C GLN A 85 2.15 28.98 -6.17
N GLY A 86 2.46 29.19 -7.45
CA GLY A 86 3.24 28.25 -8.24
C GLY A 86 2.55 26.89 -8.42
N PRO A 87 3.15 25.98 -9.20
CA PRO A 87 2.67 24.61 -9.29
C PRO A 87 2.94 23.88 -7.98
N ILE A 88 1.88 23.56 -7.23
CA ILE A 88 1.94 22.66 -6.08
C ILE A 88 2.19 21.25 -6.58
N ALA A 89 3.24 20.58 -6.08
CA ALA A 89 3.62 19.24 -6.49
C ALA A 89 3.16 18.17 -5.50
N ALA A 90 2.67 17.06 -6.04
CA ALA A 90 2.30 15.85 -5.34
C ALA A 90 2.96 14.62 -6.00
N SER A 91 3.03 13.53 -5.26
CA SER A 91 3.45 12.21 -5.76
C SER A 91 2.23 11.35 -6.05
N LEU A 92 2.29 10.54 -7.10
CA LEU A 92 1.26 9.57 -7.44
C LEU A 92 1.89 8.21 -7.73
N VAL A 93 1.33 7.17 -7.13
CA VAL A 93 1.56 5.78 -7.54
C VAL A 93 0.25 5.13 -7.96
N ARG A 94 0.34 4.23 -8.93
CA ARG A 94 -0.78 3.44 -9.43
C ARG A 94 -0.34 2.01 -9.68
N PHE A 95 -1.16 1.07 -9.23
CA PHE A 95 -0.95 -0.37 -9.43
C PHE A 95 -2.27 -1.10 -9.22
N SER A 96 -2.36 -2.35 -9.67
CA SER A 96 -3.56 -3.17 -9.50
C SER A 96 -3.28 -4.35 -8.58
N PHE A 97 -4.20 -4.66 -7.67
CA PHE A 97 -4.05 -5.84 -6.82
C PHE A 97 -5.36 -6.42 -6.26
N SER A 98 -5.34 -7.65 -5.77
CA SER A 98 -6.43 -8.23 -4.98
C SER A 98 -5.89 -8.91 -3.71
N GLY A 99 -6.68 -8.93 -2.64
CA GLY A 99 -6.24 -9.45 -1.34
C GLY A 99 -5.61 -8.36 -0.46
N SER A 100 -4.54 -8.69 0.25
CA SER A 100 -3.85 -7.80 1.19
C SER A 100 -2.40 -7.58 0.77
N LEU A 101 -1.95 -6.31 0.85
CA LEU A 101 -0.56 -5.92 0.62
C LEU A 101 -0.05 -5.08 1.79
N GLU A 102 1.19 -5.34 2.18
CA GLU A 102 1.96 -4.42 2.99
C GLU A 102 2.57 -3.34 2.08
N ILE A 103 2.41 -2.09 2.49
CA ILE A 103 2.95 -0.91 1.83
C ILE A 103 4.03 -0.31 2.72
N ARG A 104 5.16 0.05 2.10
CA ARG A 104 6.20 0.87 2.70
C ARG A 104 6.36 2.15 1.89
N ALA A 105 6.13 3.29 2.52
CA ALA A 105 6.38 4.60 1.92
C ALA A 105 7.48 5.31 2.71
N VAL A 106 8.50 5.80 2.00
CA VAL A 106 9.65 6.51 2.57
C VAL A 106 9.57 7.97 2.14
N PHE A 107 9.56 8.88 3.11
CA PHE A 107 9.59 10.32 2.86
C PHE A 107 11.03 10.82 2.71
N ASN A 108 11.34 11.43 1.56
CA ASN A 108 12.73 11.80 1.20
C ASN A 108 13.02 13.30 1.33
N LYS A 109 12.01 14.13 1.64
CA LYS A 109 12.13 15.61 1.66
C LYS A 109 12.45 16.18 3.06
N GLY A 110 13.05 15.39 3.93
CA GLY A 110 13.39 15.75 5.31
C GLY A 110 12.71 14.85 6.33
N ASP A 111 12.48 15.36 7.54
CA ASP A 111 11.92 14.57 8.64
C ASP A 111 10.41 14.37 8.52
N LEU A 112 9.96 13.13 8.62
CA LEU A 112 8.54 12.79 8.75
C LEU A 112 8.16 12.65 10.23
N ARG A 113 7.58 13.71 10.80
CA ARG A 113 7.17 13.78 12.21
C ARG A 113 5.78 13.20 12.42
N THR A 114 4.86 13.54 11.52
CA THR A 114 3.48 13.04 11.52
C THR A 114 3.11 12.59 10.11
N ALA A 115 2.16 11.67 10.02
CA ALA A 115 1.54 11.33 8.75
C ALA A 115 0.09 10.94 8.98
N ALA A 116 -0.81 11.45 8.14
CA ALA A 116 -2.20 11.02 8.12
C ALA A 116 -2.49 10.29 6.82
N ILE A 117 -3.09 9.09 6.91
CA ILE A 117 -3.69 8.40 5.76
C ILE A 117 -5.17 8.76 5.69
N VAL A 118 -5.62 9.19 4.51
CA VAL A 118 -7.02 9.51 4.24
C VAL A 118 -7.55 8.69 3.05
N PRO A 119 -8.86 8.34 3.02
CA PRO A 119 -9.88 8.70 4.01
C PRO A 119 -9.71 7.94 5.34
N LYS A 120 -9.95 8.62 6.46
CA LYS A 120 -9.83 8.04 7.81
C LYS A 120 -10.79 6.86 8.03
N SER A 121 -11.87 6.77 7.24
CA SER A 121 -12.83 5.67 7.27
C SER A 121 -12.22 4.31 6.93
N TYR A 122 -11.05 4.24 6.29
CA TYR A 122 -10.34 2.99 6.07
C TYR A 122 -9.67 2.43 7.33
N GLY A 123 -9.65 3.18 8.44
CA GLY A 123 -9.14 2.68 9.73
C GLY A 123 -7.64 2.39 9.75
N ILE A 124 -6.90 2.84 8.73
CA ILE A 124 -5.45 2.64 8.63
C ILE A 124 -4.76 3.55 9.63
N LYS A 125 -4.14 2.95 10.64
CA LYS A 125 -3.33 3.67 11.64
C LYS A 125 -1.95 3.94 11.06
N THR A 126 -1.44 5.14 11.30
CA THR A 126 -0.11 5.56 10.88
C THR A 126 0.74 5.93 12.09
N GLN A 127 1.94 5.38 12.14
CA GLN A 127 2.97 5.83 13.06
C GLN A 127 4.31 5.79 12.31
N PRO A 128 4.84 6.96 11.88
CA PRO A 128 6.16 7.02 11.26
C PRO A 128 7.23 6.41 12.16
N LYS A 129 8.14 5.63 11.57
CA LYS A 129 9.38 5.17 12.20
C LYS A 129 10.54 5.86 11.50
N GLY A 130 10.94 7.03 12.01
CA GLY A 130 11.75 7.96 11.21
C GLY A 130 10.97 8.38 9.97
N ASN A 131 11.58 8.25 8.79
CA ASN A 131 10.93 8.60 7.52
C ASN A 131 10.11 7.48 6.89
N ASP A 132 10.08 6.31 7.52
CA ASP A 132 9.34 5.14 7.05
C ASP A 132 7.91 5.13 7.57
N LEU A 133 6.96 4.91 6.66
CA LEU A 133 5.59 4.51 6.95
C LEU A 133 5.37 3.09 6.46
N LYS A 134 4.86 2.23 7.34
CA LYS A 134 4.43 0.88 7.00
C LYS A 134 2.99 0.68 7.41
N PHE A 135 2.17 0.15 6.51
CA PHE A 135 0.77 -0.14 6.75
C PHE A 135 0.27 -1.18 5.75
N THR A 136 -0.85 -1.82 6.08
CA THR A 136 -1.49 -2.81 5.21
C THR A 136 -2.71 -2.20 4.53
N ILE A 137 -2.88 -2.49 3.24
CA ILE A 137 -4.12 -2.22 2.51
C ILE A 137 -4.69 -3.53 2.00
N SER A 138 -6.02 -3.65 2.09
CA SER A 138 -6.75 -4.80 1.56
C SER A 138 -7.87 -4.35 0.66
N GLN A 139 -8.04 -5.02 -0.47
CA GLN A 139 -9.10 -4.73 -1.43
C GLN A 139 -9.62 -5.98 -2.14
N ASN A 140 -10.81 -5.86 -2.72
CA ASN A 140 -11.43 -6.86 -3.58
C ASN A 140 -11.92 -6.21 -4.89
N SER A 141 -12.59 -6.98 -5.75
CA SER A 141 -13.05 -6.54 -7.08
C SER A 141 -14.04 -5.37 -7.06
N THR A 142 -14.76 -5.14 -5.96
CA THR A 142 -15.80 -4.10 -5.88
C THR A 142 -15.39 -2.90 -5.01
N ALA A 143 -14.28 -3.00 -4.29
CA ALA A 143 -13.86 -2.00 -3.32
C ALA A 143 -12.37 -1.63 -3.46
N PRO A 144 -11.97 -0.95 -4.55
CA PRO A 144 -10.61 -0.44 -4.71
C PRO A 144 -10.21 0.51 -3.58
N ARG A 145 -8.91 0.72 -3.38
CA ARG A 145 -8.38 1.69 -2.42
C ARG A 145 -7.83 2.91 -3.13
N LYS A 146 -8.34 4.08 -2.76
CA LYS A 146 -7.78 5.37 -3.14
C LYS A 146 -7.40 6.06 -1.83
N ILE A 147 -6.10 6.19 -1.58
CA ILE A 147 -5.61 6.79 -0.34
C ILE A 147 -4.66 7.95 -0.64
N VAL A 148 -4.61 8.90 0.28
CA VAL A 148 -3.63 9.97 0.28
C VAL A 148 -2.87 9.94 1.59
N ILE A 149 -1.54 10.00 1.52
CA ILE A 149 -0.67 10.21 2.66
C ILE A 149 -0.36 11.71 2.74
N ARG A 150 -0.67 12.31 3.88
CA ARG A 150 -0.40 13.70 4.21
C ARG A 150 0.78 13.75 5.19
N PRO A 151 1.99 14.12 4.75
CA PRO A 151 3.14 14.23 5.65
C PRO A 151 3.05 15.51 6.48
N ASN A 152 3.45 15.46 7.75
CA ASN A 152 3.59 16.63 8.62
C ASN A 152 2.35 17.55 8.62
N ASP A 153 1.16 16.94 8.57
CA ASP A 153 -0.13 17.62 8.49
C ASP A 153 -0.32 18.54 7.26
N ASN A 154 0.53 18.38 6.23
CA ASN A 154 0.43 19.08 4.95
C ASN A 154 -0.70 18.50 4.09
N TRP A 155 -1.59 19.37 3.63
CA TRP A 155 -2.77 18.99 2.86
C TRP A 155 -2.64 19.26 1.36
N ALA A 156 -1.63 20.02 0.93
CA ALA A 156 -1.49 20.54 -0.43
C ALA A 156 -0.22 20.03 -1.12
N GLU A 157 0.93 20.20 -0.47
CA GLU A 157 2.24 19.88 -1.03
C GLU A 157 2.76 18.55 -0.48
N ASP A 158 3.64 17.90 -1.25
CA ASP A 158 4.38 16.71 -0.85
C ASP A 158 3.49 15.52 -0.47
N VAL A 159 2.20 15.58 -0.79
CA VAL A 159 1.26 14.49 -0.54
C VAL A 159 1.55 13.33 -1.49
N LEU A 160 1.29 12.10 -1.02
CA LEU A 160 1.37 10.89 -1.84
C LEU A 160 -0.03 10.34 -2.10
N HIS A 161 -0.45 10.34 -3.36
CA HIS A 161 -1.64 9.65 -3.82
C HIS A 161 -1.28 8.20 -4.18
N ILE A 162 -2.05 7.25 -3.62
CA ILE A 162 -1.96 5.83 -3.96
C ILE A 162 -3.32 5.43 -4.53
N LEU A 163 -3.36 5.11 -5.81
CA LEU A 163 -4.58 4.72 -6.51
C LEU A 163 -4.48 3.27 -6.95
N THR A 164 -5.30 2.40 -6.36
CA THR A 164 -5.27 0.96 -6.68
C THR A 164 -6.55 0.50 -7.34
N ASN A 165 -6.44 -0.41 -8.30
CA ASN A 165 -7.58 -1.05 -8.96
C ASN A 165 -7.52 -2.57 -8.75
N PRO A 166 -8.63 -3.30 -8.83
CA PRO A 166 -8.56 -4.74 -9.04
C PRO A 166 -7.80 -5.03 -10.35
N PRO A 167 -7.06 -6.16 -10.45
CA PRO A 167 -6.50 -6.60 -11.71
C PRO A 167 -7.60 -6.77 -12.75
N GLU A 168 -7.32 -6.41 -14.00
CA GLU A 168 -8.28 -6.53 -15.09
C GLU A 168 -8.25 -7.96 -15.66
N ASP A 169 -9.39 -8.63 -15.67
CA ASP A 169 -9.50 -9.96 -16.31
C ASP A 169 -9.62 -9.84 -17.85
N LYS A 170 -9.98 -8.65 -18.35
CA LYS A 170 -10.17 -8.35 -19.78
C LYS A 170 -9.80 -6.90 -20.06
N ALA A 171 -9.07 -6.66 -21.15
CA ALA A 171 -8.78 -5.30 -21.62
C ALA A 171 -10.07 -4.57 -21.99
N PRO A 172 -10.16 -3.25 -21.73
CA PRO A 172 -11.30 -2.44 -22.15
C PRO A 172 -11.43 -2.43 -23.69
N SER A 173 -12.67 -2.59 -24.16
CA SER A 173 -13.05 -2.57 -25.59
C SER A 173 -13.17 -1.17 -26.15
#